data_AF-A0A438D112-F1
#
_entry.id   AF-A0A438D112-F1
#
_cell.length_a   1.000
_cell.length_b   1.000
_cell.length_c   1.000
_cell.angle_alpha   90.00
_cell.angle_beta   90.00
_cell.angle_gamma   90.00
#
_symmetry.space_group_name_H-M   'P 1'
#
loop_
_entity.id
_entity.type
_entity.pdbx_description
1 polymer ?
#
loop_
_entity_poly.entity_id
_entity_poly.type
_entity_poly.pdbx_seq_one_letter_code
_entity_poly.pdbx_strand_id
1 'polypeptide(L)'
;MVLVKLLPQQFKSLRPEHKGLVKRYEGLFPILGKVGKVSYKVELPPRLKIHPIFHVSYLKPYHKDKNDPSQGFSKRTPTTVTTSYDNEVEYIIADRVIKRRGVPLATEYLVKWK
;
A
#
# COMPACT_ATOMS: atom_id res chain seq x y z
N MET A 1 8.16 10.42 -15.38
CA MET A 1 7.46 9.64 -14.33
C MET A 1 8.30 9.66 -13.06
N VAL A 2 7.66 9.56 -11.90
CA VAL A 2 8.33 9.51 -10.60
C VAL A 2 7.82 8.36 -9.76
N LEU A 3 8.70 7.83 -8.93
CA LEU A 3 8.36 6.94 -7.84
C LEU A 3 8.18 7.77 -6.56
N VAL A 4 7.13 7.50 -5.80
CA VAL A 4 6.84 8.22 -4.54
C VAL A 4 7.29 7.39 -3.35
N LYS A 5 8.11 7.97 -2.48
CA LYS A 5 8.55 7.33 -1.25
C LYS A 5 7.43 7.38 -0.22
N LEU A 6 6.91 6.22 0.16
CA LEU A 6 5.92 6.11 1.24
C LEU A 6 6.60 5.67 2.53
N LEU A 7 6.51 6.50 3.57
CA LEU A 7 6.97 6.14 4.90
C LEU A 7 5.82 5.46 5.66
N PRO A 8 5.94 4.17 6.04
CA PRO A 8 4.87 3.45 6.72
C PRO A 8 4.50 4.08 8.07
N GLN A 9 5.43 4.85 8.65
CA GLN A 9 5.22 5.59 9.89
C GLN A 9 4.28 6.79 9.71
N GLN A 10 4.24 7.39 8.50
CA GLN A 10 3.40 8.56 8.18
C GLN A 10 2.04 8.16 7.61
N PHE A 11 1.98 7.05 6.86
CA PHE A 11 0.76 6.62 6.17
C PHE A 11 0.01 5.56 6.96
N LYS A 12 -1.14 5.95 7.53
CA LYS A 12 -1.97 5.06 8.36
C LYS A 12 -2.38 3.77 7.65
N SER A 13 -2.56 3.82 6.33
CA SER A 13 -2.89 2.67 5.47
C SER A 13 -1.79 1.61 5.43
N LEU A 14 -0.54 1.98 5.70
CA LEU A 14 0.63 1.10 5.59
C LEU A 14 1.10 0.55 6.95
N ARG A 15 0.41 0.91 8.04
CA ARG A 15 0.70 0.44 9.40
C ARG A 15 0.37 -1.04 9.65
N PRO A 16 -0.64 -1.66 9.01
CA PRO A 16 -0.93 -3.08 9.20
C PRO A 16 0.17 -4.01 8.68
N GLU A 17 0.98 -3.55 7.71
CA GLU A 17 2.00 -4.37 7.09
C GLU A 17 3.35 -4.30 7.82
N HIS A 18 4.07 -5.43 7.84
CA HIS A 18 5.43 -5.47 8.38
C HIS A 18 6.37 -4.60 7.53
N LYS A 19 7.19 -3.76 8.18
CA LYS A 19 8.07 -2.77 7.51
C LYS A 19 8.98 -3.37 6.43
N GLY A 20 9.39 -4.64 6.57
CA GLY A 20 10.23 -5.33 5.58
C GLY A 20 9.48 -5.77 4.31
N LEU A 21 8.15 -5.84 4.38
CA LEU A 21 7.28 -6.24 3.26
C LEU A 21 6.77 -5.02 2.49
N VAL A 22 6.69 -3.86 3.14
CA VAL A 22 6.29 -2.59 2.52
C VAL A 22 7.34 -2.15 1.50
N LYS A 23 6.91 -1.86 0.27
CA LYS A 23 7.81 -1.31 -0.75
C LYS A 23 8.20 0.12 -0.37
N ARG A 24 9.51 0.42 -0.41
CA ARG A 24 10.03 1.75 -0.05
C ARG A 24 9.56 2.87 -0.99
N TYR A 25 9.33 2.54 -2.25
CA TYR A 25 8.90 3.45 -3.30
C TYR A 25 7.71 2.84 -4.03
N GLU A 26 6.61 3.58 -4.10
CA GLU A 26 5.41 3.16 -4.78
C GLU A 26 5.25 3.80 -6.14
N GLY A 27 4.67 3.00 -7.05
CA GLY A 27 4.08 3.37 -8.35
C GLY A 27 4.88 4.27 -9.29
N LEU A 28 4.63 4.14 -10.59
CA LEU A 28 5.08 5.14 -11.57
C LEU A 28 3.98 6.17 -11.74
N PHE A 29 4.13 7.31 -11.08
CA PHE A 29 3.14 8.38 -11.14
C PHE A 29 3.63 9.54 -12.01
N PRO A 30 2.75 10.17 -12.81
CA PRO A 30 3.08 11.40 -13.52
C PRO A 30 3.06 12.60 -12.56
N ILE A 31 3.91 13.59 -12.84
CA ILE A 31 3.90 14.88 -12.13
C ILE A 31 2.89 15.77 -12.86
N LEU A 32 1.89 16.27 -12.14
CA LEU A 32 0.89 17.21 -12.69
C LEU A 32 1.42 18.63 -12.77
N GLY A 33 2.30 19.02 -11.85
CA GLY A 33 2.91 20.35 -11.87
C GLY A 33 3.75 20.63 -10.64
N LYS A 34 4.47 21.76 -10.68
CA LYS A 34 5.24 22.29 -9.55
C LYS A 34 4.35 23.25 -8.75
N VAL A 35 4.19 23.00 -7.45
CA VAL A 35 3.34 23.82 -6.56
C VAL A 35 4.17 24.85 -5.78
N GLY A 36 5.44 24.54 -5.50
CA GLY A 36 6.35 25.46 -4.82
C GLY A 36 7.79 25.20 -5.22
N LYS A 37 8.76 25.89 -4.60
CA LYS A 37 10.19 25.79 -4.98
C LYS A 37 10.71 24.34 -5.03
N VAL A 38 10.24 23.52 -4.09
CA VAL A 38 10.67 22.13 -3.86
C VAL A 38 9.51 21.13 -3.77
N SER A 39 8.28 21.57 -4.07
CA SER A 39 7.07 20.77 -3.91
C SER A 39 6.40 20.52 -5.26
N TYR A 40 6.11 19.25 -5.55
CA TYR A 40 5.48 18.82 -6.79
C TYR A 40 4.16 18.10 -6.51
N LYS A 41 3.16 18.37 -7.34
CA LYS A 41 1.88 17.67 -7.34
C LYS A 41 2.01 16.43 -8.24
N VAL A 42 1.66 15.28 -7.69
CA VAL A 42 1.73 13.98 -8.35
C VAL A 42 0.31 13.45 -8.53
N GLU A 43 0.04 12.80 -9.65
CA GLU A 43 -1.24 12.14 -9.88
C GLU A 43 -1.27 10.81 -9.12
N LEU A 44 -1.96 10.80 -7.98
CA LEU A 44 -2.16 9.60 -7.18
C LEU A 44 -3.51 8.94 -7.50
N PRO A 45 -3.58 7.60 -7.50
CA PRO A 45 -4.84 6.87 -7.56
C PRO A 45 -5.81 7.30 -6.45
N PRO A 46 -7.12 7.42 -6.72
CA PRO A 46 -8.12 7.80 -5.72
C PRO A 46 -8.18 6.88 -4.48
N ARG A 47 -7.70 5.64 -4.64
CA ARG A 47 -7.60 4.65 -3.56
C ARG A 47 -6.57 5.07 -2.50
N LEU A 48 -5.55 5.84 -2.87
CA LEU A 48 -4.60 6.43 -1.95
C LEU A 48 -5.17 7.72 -1.38
N LYS A 49 -5.71 7.65 -0.16
CA LYS A 49 -6.13 8.82 0.63
C LYS A 49 -4.91 9.57 1.20
N ILE A 50 -3.96 9.90 0.33
CA ILE A 50 -2.72 10.61 0.63
C ILE A 50 -2.76 11.96 -0.08
N HIS A 51 -2.23 13.00 0.58
CA HIS A 51 -2.13 14.31 -0.05
C HIS A 51 -1.18 14.26 -1.28
N PRO A 52 -1.60 14.74 -2.47
CA PRO A 52 -0.86 14.53 -3.72
C PRO A 52 0.37 15.42 -3.88
N ILE A 53 0.68 16.28 -2.90
CA ILE A 53 1.83 17.20 -2.95
C ILE A 53 2.99 16.61 -2.14
N PHE A 54 4.13 16.43 -2.79
CA PHE A 54 5.33 15.86 -2.20
C PHE A 54 6.51 16.81 -2.32
N HIS A 55 7.35 16.84 -1.28
CA HIS A 55 8.67 17.46 -1.35
C HIS A 55 9.60 16.62 -2.25
N VAL A 56 10.51 17.26 -2.98
CA VAL A 56 11.40 16.62 -3.97
C VAL A 56 12.19 15.43 -3.39
N SER A 57 12.55 15.47 -2.10
CA SER A 57 13.25 14.37 -1.40
C SER A 57 12.45 13.07 -1.28
N TYR A 58 11.13 13.13 -1.44
CA TYR A 58 10.25 11.95 -1.47
C TYR A 58 9.97 11.46 -2.88
N LEU A 59 10.48 12.14 -3.90
CA LEU A 59 10.31 11.75 -5.29
C LEU A 59 11.61 11.19 -5.82
N LYS A 60 11.54 10.01 -6.45
CA LYS A 60 12.67 9.44 -7.19
C LYS A 60 12.33 9.47 -8.69
N PRO A 61 13.12 10.16 -9.53
CA PRO A 61 12.88 10.17 -10.96
C PRO A 61 13.02 8.76 -11.51
N TYR A 62 12.05 8.36 -12.34
CA TYR A 62 12.10 7.10 -13.05
C TYR A 62 12.56 7.35 -14.48
N HIS A 63 13.64 6.68 -14.87
CA HIS A 63 14.16 6.67 -16.23
C HIS A 63 13.85 5.30 -16.81
N LYS A 64 13.08 5.27 -17.90
CA LYS A 64 12.79 4.03 -18.62
C LYS A 64 14.04 3.65 -19.39
N ASP A 65 14.61 2.48 -19.09
CA ASP A 65 15.67 1.93 -19.93
C ASP A 65 15.06 1.47 -21.26
N LYS A 66 15.75 1.79 -22.36
CA LYS A 66 15.33 1.37 -23.70
C LYS A 66 15.64 -0.10 -23.96
N ASN A 67 16.62 -0.67 -23.25
CA ASN A 67 17.09 -2.03 -23.45
C ASN A 67 16.34 -3.05 -22.56
N ASP A 68 15.79 -2.61 -21.43
CA ASP A 68 14.97 -3.46 -20.55
C ASP A 68 13.66 -2.74 -20.16
N PRO A 69 12.55 -3.01 -20.88
CA PRO A 69 11.25 -2.45 -20.58
C PRO A 69 10.70 -2.87 -19.21
N SER A 70 11.22 -3.95 -18.61
CA SER A 70 10.68 -4.57 -17.40
C SER A 70 11.29 -4.03 -16.09
N GLN A 71 12.39 -3.27 -16.17
CA GLN A 71 13.20 -2.82 -15.04
C GLN A 71 12.44 -1.96 -13.99
N GLY A 72 11.29 -1.39 -14.34
CA GLY A 72 10.43 -0.61 -13.43
C GLY A 72 9.27 -1.38 -12.80
N PHE A 73 8.91 -2.54 -13.36
CA PHE A 73 7.76 -3.32 -12.93
C PHE A 73 8.23 -4.35 -11.91
N SER A 74 8.21 -3.99 -10.63
CA SER A 74 8.46 -4.98 -9.59
C SER A 74 7.35 -6.03 -9.61
N LYS A 75 7.72 -7.32 -9.65
CA LYS A 75 6.78 -8.44 -9.42
C LYS A 75 6.15 -8.44 -8.01
N ARG A 76 6.65 -7.59 -7.10
CA ARG A 76 6.07 -7.42 -5.76
C ARG A 76 4.71 -6.75 -5.85
N THR A 77 3.76 -7.31 -5.12
CA THR A 77 2.41 -6.78 -4.95
C THR A 77 2.50 -5.31 -4.48
N PRO A 78 1.74 -4.38 -5.09
CA PRO A 78 1.71 -3.01 -4.60
C PRO A 78 1.13 -3.02 -3.18
N THR A 79 1.81 -2.35 -2.24
CA THR A 79 1.42 -2.19 -0.82
C THR A 79 0.06 -1.48 -0.68
N THR A 80 -0.44 -0.91 -1.77
CA THR A 80 -1.69 -0.16 -1.84
C THR A 80 -2.90 -1.00 -2.23
N VAL A 81 -2.69 -2.21 -2.75
CA VAL A 81 -3.82 -3.11 -3.00
C VAL A 81 -4.15 -3.75 -1.68
N THR A 82 -5.03 -3.12 -0.90
CA THR A 82 -6.02 -3.88 -0.13
C THR A 82 -6.78 -4.68 -1.17
N THR A 83 -6.18 -5.78 -1.62
CA THR A 83 -6.96 -6.90 -2.10
C THR A 83 -7.73 -7.25 -0.85
N SER A 84 -9.00 -6.82 -0.77
CA SER A 84 -9.98 -7.79 -0.33
C SER A 84 -9.64 -8.98 -1.20
N TYR A 85 -9.08 -10.02 -0.59
CA TYR A 85 -9.17 -11.30 -1.24
C TYR A 85 -10.69 -11.46 -1.39
N ASP A 86 -11.20 -11.32 -2.60
CA ASP A 86 -12.60 -11.62 -2.95
C ASP A 86 -12.79 -13.14 -2.88
N ASN A 87 -12.21 -13.76 -1.85
CA ASN A 87 -12.45 -15.13 -1.48
C ASN A 87 -13.78 -15.07 -0.77
N GLU A 88 -14.84 -15.32 -1.54
CA GLU A 88 -16.17 -15.56 -0.98
C GLU A 88 -16.02 -16.65 0.09
N VAL A 89 -16.48 -16.36 1.31
CA VAL A 89 -16.50 -17.35 2.38
C VAL A 89 -17.46 -18.46 1.95
N GLU A 90 -16.95 -19.67 1.76
CA GLU A 90 -17.77 -20.80 1.33
C GLU A 90 -18.64 -21.27 2.51
N TYR A 91 -18.01 -21.56 3.66
CA TYR A 91 -18.70 -21.95 4.89
C TYR A 91 -17.91 -21.59 6.15
N ILE A 92 -18.61 -21.27 7.25
CA ILE A 92 -18.04 -21.19 8.60
C ILE A 92 -18.22 -22.56 9.25
N ILE A 93 -17.11 -23.24 9.59
CA ILE A 93 -17.12 -24.60 10.14
C ILE A 93 -17.42 -24.58 11.64
N ALA A 94 -16.82 -23.63 12.35
CA ALA A 94 -16.94 -23.53 13.80
C ALA A 94 -16.66 -22.10 14.25
N ASP A 95 -17.27 -21.70 15.35
CA ASP A 95 -16.94 -20.50 16.09
C ASP A 95 -16.43 -20.85 17.50
N ARG A 96 -15.57 -20.01 18.06
CA ARG A 96 -15.18 -20.11 19.46
C ARG A 96 -15.11 -18.75 20.11
N VAL A 97 -15.52 -18.71 21.38
CA VAL A 97 -15.49 -17.50 22.20
C VAL A 97 -14.36 -17.63 23.22
N ILE A 98 -13.33 -16.79 23.07
CA ILE A 98 -12.16 -16.81 23.96
C ILE A 98 -12.36 -15.80 25.08
N LYS A 99 -12.40 -16.29 26.33
CA LYS A 99 -12.38 -15.47 27.53
C LYS A 99 -11.00 -15.52 28.17
N ARG A 100 -10.28 -14.39 28.14
CA ARG A 100 -9.00 -14.21 28.86
C ARG A 100 -9.16 -13.11 29.89
N ARG A 101 -8.56 -13.31 31.07
CA ARG A 101 -8.63 -12.35 32.18
C ARG A 101 -7.98 -11.03 31.75
N GLY A 102 -8.73 -9.93 31.76
CA GLY A 102 -8.25 -8.60 31.38
C GLY A 102 -8.27 -8.27 29.88
N VAL A 103 -8.78 -9.14 29.01
CA VAL A 103 -8.91 -8.88 27.56
C VAL A 103 -10.39 -8.91 27.16
N PRO A 104 -10.86 -7.99 26.30
CA PRO A 104 -12.21 -8.05 25.75
C PRO A 104 -12.51 -9.41 25.10
N LEU A 105 -13.78 -9.81 25.15
CA LEU A 105 -14.25 -11.04 24.53
C LEU A 105 -13.93 -11.02 23.02
N ALA A 106 -13.18 -12.00 22.54
CA ALA A 106 -12.88 -12.16 21.12
C ALA A 106 -13.58 -13.41 20.58
N THR A 107 -14.28 -13.24 19.46
CA THR A 107 -14.91 -14.34 18.71
C THR A 107 -14.01 -14.69 17.54
N GLU A 108 -13.60 -15.95 17.44
CA GLU A 108 -12.81 -16.45 16.32
C GLU A 108 -13.65 -17.44 15.51
N TYR A 109 -13.54 -17.37 14.17
CA TYR A 109 -14.24 -18.25 13.24
C TYR A 109 -13.25 -19.12 12.49
N LEU A 110 -13.53 -20.42 12.41
CA LEU A 110 -12.85 -21.36 11.52
C LEU A 110 -13.54 -21.29 10.15
N VAL A 111 -12.96 -20.52 9.24
CA VAL A 111 -13.52 -20.25 7.92
C VAL A 111 -12.94 -21.22 6.89
N LYS A 112 -13.81 -21.87 6.11
CA LYS A 112 -13.43 -22.58 4.89
C LYS A 112 -13.47 -21.61 3.72
N TRP A 113 -12.31 -21.36 3.14
CA TRP A 113 -12.16 -20.53 1.95
C TRP A 113 -12.39 -21.38 0.68
N LYS A 114 -12.95 -20.76 -0.35
CA LYS A 114 -13.09 -21.33 -1.69
C LYS A 114 -11.77 -21.29 -2.46
#